data_AF-A0A973CIB2-F1
#
_entry.id   AF-A0A973CIB2-F1
#
_cell.length_a   1.000
_cell.length_b   1.000
_cell.length_c   1.000
_cell.angle_alpha   90.00
_cell.angle_beta   90.00
_cell.angle_gamma   90.00
#
_symmetry.space_group_name_H-M   'P 1'
#
loop_
_entity.id
_entity.type
_entity.pdbx_description
1 polymer ?
#
loop_
_entity_poly.entity_id
_entity_poly.type
_entity_poly.pdbx_seq_one_letter_code
_entity_poly.pdbx_strand_id
1 'polypeptide(L)'
;MKPVSYITLFLLSIAVIAGQRQIVLKELLNKQWTNEPVTYPLAFKQKQYVMGSGELIYQGKAIPFQVEPLESWPDKKGIKKAILSFIVTDLKPRTNHTYTFRFSNAIKAGEKTASQLTVKTTNSLTSISNGKSTVVVKLGKAEFPKPADAHTVPGPLSHLITADGKRIGGSSLYGEIKITHYQTQLIQQGPIQVKTKSTYRYSNGKTLTISVIMNAADPGVEIHTHSDGDMLEDGWRLELNKGLPLNEAILIPGVGN
;
A
#
# COMPACT_ATOMS: atom_id res chain seq x y z
N MET A 1 -8.09 18.34 -1.51
CA MET A 1 -7.51 17.17 -0.81
C MET A 1 -8.55 16.64 0.16
N LYS A 2 -8.99 15.38 0.04
CA LYS A 2 -9.62 14.74 1.21
C LYS A 2 -8.57 14.81 2.33
N PRO A 3 -8.92 15.27 3.55
CA PRO A 3 -8.00 15.11 4.65
C PRO A 3 -7.65 13.62 4.70
N VAL A 4 -6.35 13.31 4.74
CA VAL A 4 -5.89 12.03 5.27
C VAL A 4 -6.35 12.04 6.71
N SER A 5 -7.59 11.61 6.94
CA SER A 5 -8.13 11.46 8.27
C SER A 5 -7.34 10.34 8.90
N TYR A 6 -6.34 10.71 9.68
CA TYR A 6 -5.79 9.82 10.69
C TYR A 6 -6.95 9.51 11.63
N ILE A 7 -7.61 8.37 11.38
CA ILE A 7 -8.61 7.85 12.29
C ILE A 7 -7.86 7.49 13.56
N THR A 8 -7.93 8.34 14.57
CA THR A 8 -7.47 8.01 15.92
C THR A 8 -8.47 7.02 16.51
N LEU A 9 -8.30 5.75 16.16
CA LEU A 9 -9.10 4.65 16.67
C LEU A 9 -8.55 4.22 18.03
N PHE A 10 -9.35 4.35 19.08
CA PHE A 10 -8.94 3.88 20.41
C PHE A 10 -9.11 2.36 20.51
N LEU A 11 -8.01 1.64 20.38
CA LEU A 11 -7.95 0.19 20.50
C LEU A 11 -7.72 -0.20 21.97
N LEU A 12 -8.78 -0.66 22.65
CA LEU A 12 -8.62 -1.34 23.94
C LEU A 12 -8.27 -2.81 23.71
N SER A 13 -7.15 -3.26 24.27
CA SER A 13 -6.74 -4.67 24.27
C SER A 13 -7.17 -5.31 25.59
N ILE A 14 -8.05 -6.31 25.57
CA ILE A 14 -8.37 -7.14 26.77
C ILE A 14 -8.26 -8.62 26.39
N ALA A 15 -7.65 -9.39 27.31
CA ALA A 15 -7.37 -10.83 27.29
C ALA A 15 -6.50 -11.37 26.13
N VAL A 16 -5.24 -11.68 26.46
CA VAL A 16 -4.33 -12.43 25.58
C VAL A 16 -4.40 -13.90 25.96
N ILE A 17 -5.30 -14.64 25.31
CA ILE A 17 -5.15 -16.10 25.28
C ILE A 17 -3.94 -16.39 24.38
N ALA A 18 -3.05 -17.28 24.78
CA ALA A 18 -1.87 -17.61 23.99
C ALA A 18 -2.27 -17.97 22.55
N GLY A 19 -1.70 -17.28 21.56
CA GLY A 19 -2.03 -17.49 20.15
C GLY A 19 -3.29 -16.78 19.66
N GLN A 20 -3.86 -15.84 20.42
CA GLN A 20 -4.98 -15.00 19.98
C GLN A 20 -4.81 -13.53 20.39
N ARG A 21 -5.37 -12.63 19.59
CA ARG A 21 -5.51 -11.20 19.87
C ARG A 21 -6.92 -10.76 19.50
N GLN A 22 -7.61 -10.10 20.43
CA GLN A 22 -8.85 -9.40 20.12
C GLN A 22 -8.54 -7.96 19.69
N ILE A 23 -9.21 -7.53 18.63
CA ILE A 23 -9.11 -6.19 18.06
C ILE A 23 -10.52 -5.62 18.03
N VAL A 24 -10.76 -4.53 18.77
CA VAL A 24 -12.08 -3.90 18.83
C VAL A 24 -12.03 -2.56 18.11
N LEU A 25 -12.72 -2.46 16.99
CA LEU A 25 -12.93 -1.19 16.30
C LEU A 25 -14.19 -0.54 16.85
N LYS A 26 -14.08 0.71 17.30
CA LYS A 26 -15.20 1.50 17.82
C LYS A 26 -15.46 2.67 16.89
N GLU A 27 -16.71 2.83 16.46
CA GLU A 27 -17.14 4.00 15.69
C GLU A 27 -17.55 5.12 16.65
N LEU A 28 -16.82 6.23 16.64
CA LEU A 28 -17.02 7.34 17.58
C LEU A 28 -17.52 8.63 16.92
N LEU A 29 -17.50 8.71 15.59
CA LEU A 29 -17.81 9.94 14.86
C LEU A 29 -19.25 9.97 14.33
N ASN A 30 -20.07 8.97 14.71
CA ASN A 30 -21.42 8.80 14.20
C ASN A 30 -21.45 8.71 12.67
N LYS A 31 -20.43 8.09 12.08
CA LYS A 31 -20.25 7.94 10.64
C LYS A 31 -20.32 6.46 10.25
N GLN A 32 -20.92 6.18 9.11
CA GLN A 32 -20.82 4.85 8.50
C GLN A 32 -19.52 4.74 7.70
N TRP A 33 -18.81 3.64 7.90
CA TRP A 33 -17.55 3.34 7.23
C TRP A 33 -17.72 2.09 6.39
N THR A 34 -17.48 2.21 5.08
CA THR A 34 -17.70 1.13 4.12
C THR A 34 -16.44 0.94 3.30
N ASN A 35 -15.97 -0.30 3.18
CA ASN A 35 -14.78 -0.66 2.41
C ASN A 35 -13.49 0.03 2.88
N GLU A 36 -13.37 0.29 4.18
CA GLU A 36 -12.23 1.03 4.73
C GLU A 36 -11.05 0.09 5.03
N PRO A 37 -9.83 0.39 4.54
CA PRO A 37 -8.63 -0.29 4.99
C PRO A 37 -8.30 0.09 6.42
N VAL A 38 -8.09 -0.91 7.28
CA VAL A 38 -7.69 -0.73 8.68
C VAL A 38 -6.36 -1.42 8.91
N THR A 39 -5.50 -0.77 9.67
CA THR A 39 -4.22 -1.31 10.14
C THR A 39 -4.20 -1.44 11.65
N TYR A 40 -3.54 -2.48 12.16
CA TYR A 40 -3.39 -2.74 13.59
C TYR A 40 -1.96 -3.23 13.89
N PRO A 41 -1.23 -2.59 14.82
CA PRO A 41 0.13 -3.02 15.15
C PRO A 41 0.11 -4.35 15.93
N LEU A 42 0.95 -5.28 15.51
CA LEU A 42 1.17 -6.56 16.16
C LEU A 42 2.58 -6.65 16.73
N ALA A 43 2.67 -7.26 17.91
CA ALA A 43 3.93 -7.66 18.53
C ALA A 43 3.86 -9.13 18.96
N PHE A 44 4.90 -9.87 18.63
CA PHE A 44 5.00 -11.30 18.87
C PHE A 44 6.24 -11.62 19.69
N LYS A 45 6.13 -12.64 20.55
CA LYS A 45 7.29 -13.28 21.15
C LYS A 45 8.04 -14.10 20.09
N GLN A 46 9.30 -14.41 20.36
CA GLN A 46 10.11 -15.25 19.46
C GLN A 46 9.40 -16.58 19.19
N LYS A 47 9.36 -16.99 17.90
CA LYS A 47 8.69 -18.22 17.40
C LYS A 47 7.16 -18.29 17.60
N GLN A 48 6.52 -17.21 18.03
CA GLN A 48 5.08 -17.19 18.28
C GLN A 48 4.25 -17.05 16.98
N TYR A 49 4.83 -16.44 15.95
CA TYR A 49 4.20 -16.26 14.64
C TYR A 49 5.20 -16.51 13.53
N VAL A 50 4.79 -17.31 12.56
CA VAL A 50 5.46 -17.52 11.28
C VAL A 50 4.59 -16.90 10.19
N MET A 51 5.19 -16.34 9.15
CA MET A 51 4.43 -15.72 8.07
C MET A 51 3.39 -16.69 7.49
N GLY A 52 2.15 -16.20 7.39
CA GLY A 52 1.02 -16.99 6.90
C GLY A 52 0.36 -17.91 7.95
N SER A 53 0.90 -18.04 9.16
CA SER A 53 0.36 -18.93 10.20
C SER A 53 -0.72 -18.27 11.07
N GLY A 54 -1.64 -17.54 10.43
CA GLY A 54 -2.68 -16.76 11.13
C GLY A 54 -4.02 -16.80 10.43
N GLU A 55 -5.05 -16.38 11.17
CA GLU A 55 -6.44 -16.30 10.72
C GLU A 55 -7.08 -15.07 11.39
N LEU A 56 -7.79 -14.25 10.61
CA LEU A 56 -8.59 -13.15 11.14
C LEU A 56 -10.06 -13.52 11.07
N ILE A 57 -10.73 -13.49 12.22
CA ILE A 57 -12.13 -13.90 12.36
C ILE A 57 -12.99 -12.69 12.72
N TYR A 58 -14.12 -12.54 12.02
CA TYR A 58 -15.16 -11.57 12.33
C TYR A 58 -16.52 -12.28 12.24
N GLN A 59 -17.37 -12.10 13.27
CA GLN A 59 -18.69 -12.75 13.34
C GLN A 59 -18.65 -14.27 13.08
N GLY A 60 -17.61 -14.95 13.59
CA GLY A 60 -17.43 -16.39 13.45
C GLY A 60 -16.91 -16.85 12.07
N LYS A 61 -16.63 -15.94 11.14
CA LYS A 61 -16.11 -16.27 9.80
C LYS A 61 -14.68 -15.75 9.62
N ALA A 62 -13.85 -16.54 8.95
CA ALA A 62 -12.54 -16.08 8.49
C ALA A 62 -12.71 -15.00 7.41
N ILE A 63 -11.92 -13.94 7.49
CA ILE A 63 -11.92 -12.82 6.54
C ILE A 63 -10.51 -12.60 5.96
N PRO A 64 -10.40 -11.99 4.77
CA PRO A 64 -9.09 -11.63 4.21
C PRO A 64 -8.33 -10.70 5.16
N PHE A 65 -7.03 -10.96 5.30
CA PHE A 65 -6.12 -10.11 6.04
C PHE A 65 -4.73 -10.19 5.42
N GLN A 66 -3.85 -9.30 5.86
CA GLN A 66 -2.47 -9.23 5.42
C GLN A 66 -1.59 -8.83 6.59
N VAL A 67 -0.42 -9.46 6.71
CA VAL A 67 0.58 -9.12 7.74
C VAL A 67 1.82 -8.59 7.05
N GLU A 68 2.19 -7.34 7.35
CA GLU A 68 3.41 -6.70 6.88
C GLU A 68 4.46 -6.73 7.99
N PRO A 69 5.55 -7.49 7.84
CA PRO A 69 6.62 -7.52 8.85
C PRO A 69 7.36 -6.19 8.90
N LEU A 70 7.47 -5.61 10.10
CA LEU A 70 8.26 -4.40 10.36
C LEU A 70 9.63 -4.71 10.95
N GLU A 71 9.70 -5.74 11.79
CA GLU A 71 10.92 -6.13 12.50
C GLU A 71 10.97 -7.65 12.65
N SER A 72 12.11 -8.25 12.32
CA SER A 72 12.37 -9.68 12.54
C SER A 72 13.24 -9.88 13.79
N TRP A 73 13.15 -11.05 14.41
CA TRP A 73 14.09 -11.42 15.48
C TRP A 73 15.52 -11.60 14.93
N PRO A 74 16.58 -11.49 15.75
CA PRO A 74 17.97 -11.59 15.29
C PRO A 74 18.31 -12.88 14.53
N ASP A 75 17.63 -13.98 14.87
CA ASP A 75 17.78 -15.28 14.20
C ASP A 75 17.10 -15.36 12.82
N LYS A 76 16.33 -14.32 12.43
CA LYS A 76 15.48 -14.25 11.24
C LYS A 76 14.45 -15.39 11.12
N LYS A 77 14.18 -16.12 12.21
CA LYS A 77 13.26 -17.27 12.23
C LYS A 77 11.85 -16.91 12.73
N GLY A 78 11.52 -15.61 12.74
CA GLY A 78 10.20 -15.14 13.12
C GLY A 78 10.09 -13.62 13.12
N ILE A 79 8.85 -13.16 13.26
CA ILE A 79 8.52 -11.74 13.27
C ILE A 79 8.44 -11.26 14.71
N LYS A 80 8.99 -10.08 14.97
CA LYS A 80 8.91 -9.38 16.26
C LYS A 80 7.81 -8.33 16.25
N LYS A 81 7.74 -7.52 15.19
CA LYS A 81 6.69 -6.51 14.98
C LYS A 81 6.15 -6.60 13.57
N ALA A 82 4.85 -6.36 13.43
CA ALA A 82 4.18 -6.29 12.13
C ALA A 82 3.00 -5.33 12.17
N ILE A 83 2.47 -5.01 10.99
CA ILE A 83 1.14 -4.41 10.82
C ILE A 83 0.21 -5.49 10.28
N LEU A 84 -0.94 -5.66 10.93
CA LEU A 84 -2.07 -6.40 10.40
C LEU A 84 -2.98 -5.44 9.64
N SER A 85 -3.26 -5.74 8.37
CA SER A 85 -4.18 -4.99 7.53
C SER A 85 -5.38 -5.84 7.15
N PHE A 86 -6.57 -5.24 7.13
CA PHE A 86 -7.81 -5.87 6.67
C PHE A 86 -8.81 -4.80 6.21
N ILE A 87 -9.89 -5.21 5.52
CA ILE A 87 -10.95 -4.30 5.08
C ILE A 87 -12.16 -4.41 6.02
N VAL A 88 -12.66 -3.27 6.47
CA VAL A 88 -13.95 -3.16 7.15
C VAL A 88 -15.03 -2.91 6.11
N THR A 89 -15.93 -3.87 5.92
CA THR A 89 -16.96 -3.79 4.88
C THR A 89 -18.11 -2.86 5.24
N ASP A 90 -18.56 -2.86 6.50
CA ASP A 90 -19.68 -2.03 6.97
C ASP A 90 -19.61 -1.83 8.50
N LEU A 91 -18.97 -0.76 8.96
CA LEU A 91 -19.02 -0.35 10.38
C LEU A 91 -20.05 0.77 10.53
N LYS A 92 -21.16 0.43 11.19
CA LYS A 92 -22.29 1.34 11.38
C LYS A 92 -21.99 2.42 12.43
N PRO A 93 -22.64 3.59 12.36
CA PRO A 93 -22.50 4.65 13.35
C PRO A 93 -22.68 4.14 14.78
N ARG A 94 -21.80 4.56 15.70
CA ARG A 94 -21.86 4.21 17.14
C ARG A 94 -21.88 2.70 17.43
N THR A 95 -21.36 1.87 16.54
CA THR A 95 -21.23 0.42 16.76
C THR A 95 -19.78 0.02 17.00
N ASN A 96 -19.61 -1.21 17.50
CA ASN A 96 -18.31 -1.82 17.70
C ASN A 96 -18.22 -3.10 16.88
N HIS A 97 -17.06 -3.33 16.26
CA HIS A 97 -16.71 -4.59 15.64
C HIS A 97 -15.57 -5.24 16.41
N THR A 98 -15.74 -6.51 16.78
CA THR A 98 -14.70 -7.31 17.42
C THR A 98 -14.16 -8.33 16.44
N TYR A 99 -12.86 -8.24 16.18
CA TYR A 99 -12.11 -9.18 15.36
C TYR A 99 -11.22 -10.02 16.27
N THR A 100 -11.04 -11.29 15.92
CA THR A 100 -10.10 -12.18 16.60
C THR A 100 -9.02 -12.61 15.62
N PHE A 101 -7.81 -12.14 15.84
CA PHE A 101 -6.64 -12.63 15.12
C PHE A 101 -6.07 -13.83 15.87
N ARG A 102 -6.22 -15.02 15.30
CA ARG A 102 -5.63 -16.27 15.80
C ARG A 102 -4.33 -16.53 15.07
N PHE A 103 -3.33 -17.01 15.80
CA PHE A 103 -2.03 -17.36 15.23
C PHE A 103 -1.40 -18.49 16.02
N SER A 104 -0.92 -19.48 15.30
CA SER A 104 -0.11 -20.55 15.84
C SER A 104 0.68 -21.21 14.72
N ASN A 105 1.79 -21.86 15.05
CA ASN A 105 2.56 -22.62 14.06
C ASN A 105 1.79 -23.85 13.53
N ALA A 106 0.67 -24.23 14.17
CA ALA A 106 -0.22 -25.29 13.72
C ALA A 106 -1.27 -24.80 12.71
N ILE A 107 -1.57 -23.50 12.66
CA ILE A 107 -2.38 -22.91 11.60
C ILE A 107 -1.53 -22.94 10.34
N LYS A 108 -1.87 -23.85 9.42
CA LYS A 108 -1.32 -23.84 8.08
C LYS A 108 -1.77 -22.55 7.39
N ALA A 109 -0.93 -22.03 6.50
CA ALA A 109 -1.34 -20.96 5.61
C ALA A 109 -2.65 -21.41 4.93
N GLY A 110 -3.75 -20.72 5.27
CA GLY A 110 -5.06 -21.03 4.72
C GLY A 110 -5.05 -20.85 3.21
N GLU A 111 -6.08 -21.38 2.54
CA GLU A 111 -6.34 -21.03 1.14
C GLU A 111 -6.31 -19.50 1.00
N LYS A 112 -5.66 -19.01 -0.07
CA LYS A 112 -5.60 -17.58 -0.37
C LYS A 112 -7.03 -17.04 -0.33
N THR A 113 -7.33 -16.19 0.66
CA THR A 113 -8.65 -15.60 0.74
C THR A 113 -8.89 -14.79 -0.52
N ALA A 114 -10.08 -14.96 -1.13
CA ALA A 114 -10.42 -14.31 -2.37
C ALA A 114 -10.17 -12.80 -2.25
N SER A 115 -9.34 -12.27 -3.14
CA SER A 115 -9.05 -10.83 -3.24
C SER A 115 -9.41 -10.36 -4.64
N GLN A 116 -9.93 -9.14 -4.70
CA GLN A 116 -10.12 -8.43 -5.98
C GLN A 116 -8.80 -7.90 -6.54
N LEU A 117 -7.71 -7.93 -5.75
CA LEU A 117 -6.38 -7.52 -6.21
C LEU A 117 -5.79 -8.56 -7.16
N THR A 118 -5.47 -8.11 -8.36
CA THR A 118 -4.74 -8.88 -9.36
C THR A 118 -3.44 -8.18 -9.70
N VAL A 119 -2.36 -8.96 -9.80
CA VAL A 119 -1.03 -8.49 -10.18
C VAL A 119 -0.58 -9.29 -11.37
N LYS A 120 -0.28 -8.63 -12.49
CA LYS A 120 0.23 -9.24 -13.71
C LYS A 120 1.47 -8.49 -14.18
N THR A 121 2.52 -9.22 -14.49
CA THR A 121 3.78 -8.64 -14.96
C THR A 121 4.10 -9.12 -16.37
N THR A 122 4.25 -8.18 -17.29
CA THR A 122 4.60 -8.44 -18.70
C THR A 122 5.65 -7.42 -19.14
N ASN A 123 6.78 -7.88 -19.68
CA ASN A 123 7.84 -7.00 -20.21
C ASN A 123 8.29 -5.88 -19.24
N SER A 124 8.46 -6.22 -17.96
CA SER A 124 8.81 -5.29 -16.86
C SER A 124 7.73 -4.27 -16.48
N LEU A 125 6.56 -4.30 -17.12
CA LEU A 125 5.38 -3.58 -16.68
C LEU A 125 4.57 -4.48 -15.76
N THR A 126 4.29 -4.00 -14.55
CA THR A 126 3.41 -4.67 -13.60
C THR A 126 2.11 -3.89 -13.49
N SER A 127 1.03 -4.52 -13.95
CA SER A 127 -0.33 -4.05 -13.77
C SER A 127 -0.88 -4.57 -12.45
N ILE A 128 -1.35 -3.66 -11.61
CA ILE A 128 -2.00 -3.93 -10.33
C ILE A 128 -3.42 -3.41 -10.46
N SER A 129 -4.42 -4.27 -10.30
CA SER A 129 -5.83 -3.91 -10.41
C SER A 129 -6.63 -4.39 -9.22
N ASN A 130 -7.58 -3.59 -8.76
CA ASN A 130 -8.59 -3.97 -7.77
C ASN A 130 -9.99 -4.19 -8.39
N GLY A 131 -10.06 -4.31 -9.72
CA GLY A 131 -11.31 -4.42 -10.48
C GLY A 131 -12.06 -3.10 -10.71
N LYS A 132 -11.69 -2.00 -10.04
CA LYS A 132 -12.25 -0.64 -10.25
C LYS A 132 -11.28 0.28 -10.97
N SER A 133 -10.00 0.15 -10.66
CA SER A 133 -8.90 0.89 -11.27
C SER A 133 -7.70 -0.04 -11.45
N THR A 134 -6.82 0.33 -12.37
CA THR A 134 -5.54 -0.36 -12.56
C THR A 134 -4.42 0.65 -12.59
N VAL A 135 -3.34 0.36 -11.88
CA VAL A 135 -2.10 1.10 -11.94
C VAL A 135 -1.03 0.25 -12.62
N VAL A 136 -0.28 0.86 -13.54
CA VAL A 136 0.81 0.19 -14.24
C VAL A 136 2.13 0.84 -13.84
N VAL A 137 3.00 0.06 -13.22
CA VAL A 137 4.34 0.47 -12.81
C VAL A 137 5.38 -0.21 -13.67
N LYS A 138 6.54 0.44 -13.85
CA LYS A 138 7.70 -0.16 -14.50
C LYS A 138 8.65 -0.69 -13.42
N LEU A 139 8.64 -2.01 -13.19
CA LEU A 139 9.63 -2.64 -12.33
C LEU A 139 10.99 -2.66 -13.04
N GLY A 140 12.07 -2.63 -12.25
CA GLY A 140 13.41 -2.70 -12.82
C GLY A 140 14.43 -1.98 -11.96
N LYS A 141 15.67 -1.99 -12.44
CA LYS A 141 16.78 -1.23 -11.84
C LYS A 141 17.73 -0.80 -12.93
N ALA A 142 18.38 0.34 -12.73
CA ALA A 142 19.56 0.71 -13.51
C ALA A 142 20.56 1.43 -12.63
N GLU A 143 21.83 1.24 -12.97
CA GLU A 143 22.95 1.97 -12.43
C GLU A 143 23.63 2.66 -13.60
N PHE A 144 23.88 3.96 -13.47
CA PHE A 144 24.33 4.78 -14.58
C PHE A 144 25.83 5.07 -14.41
N PRO A 145 26.71 4.56 -15.30
CA PRO A 145 28.15 4.83 -15.21
C PRO A 145 28.49 6.32 -15.30
N LYS A 146 27.64 7.09 -16.00
CA LYS A 146 27.61 8.55 -15.97
C LYS A 146 26.25 8.99 -15.45
N PRO A 147 26.15 9.91 -14.48
CA PRO A 147 24.86 10.36 -13.96
C PRO A 147 23.93 10.82 -15.09
N ALA A 148 22.70 10.30 -15.11
CA ALA A 148 21.70 10.57 -16.13
C ALA A 148 20.84 11.78 -15.75
N ASP A 149 20.38 12.55 -16.73
CA ASP A 149 19.46 13.66 -16.46
C ASP A 149 18.12 13.11 -15.98
N ALA A 150 17.51 13.74 -14.97
CA ALA A 150 16.33 13.24 -14.27
C ALA A 150 15.19 12.88 -15.24
N HIS A 151 14.90 13.77 -16.20
CA HIS A 151 13.83 13.59 -17.19
C HIS A 151 14.01 12.39 -18.14
N THR A 152 15.22 11.83 -18.24
CA THR A 152 15.51 10.63 -19.05
C THR A 152 15.31 9.32 -18.28
N VAL A 153 15.24 9.40 -16.96
CA VAL A 153 15.03 8.24 -16.08
C VAL A 153 13.53 7.96 -15.95
N PRO A 154 13.08 6.69 -16.04
CA PRO A 154 11.66 6.37 -15.91
C PRO A 154 11.08 6.82 -14.57
N GLY A 155 9.89 7.42 -14.59
CA GLY A 155 9.12 7.67 -13.36
C GLY A 155 8.51 6.40 -12.76
N PRO A 156 7.98 6.48 -11.52
CA PRO A 156 7.44 5.32 -10.78
C PRO A 156 6.18 4.70 -11.43
N LEU A 157 5.39 5.54 -12.10
CA LEU A 157 4.12 5.20 -12.74
C LEU A 157 4.25 5.33 -14.25
N SER A 158 3.89 4.27 -14.97
CA SER A 158 3.80 4.32 -16.44
C SER A 158 2.49 4.96 -16.87
N HIS A 159 1.37 4.44 -16.38
CA HIS A 159 0.03 4.95 -16.65
C HIS A 159 -0.98 4.31 -15.68
N LEU A 160 -2.18 4.88 -15.67
CA LEU A 160 -3.38 4.32 -15.05
C LEU A 160 -4.28 3.76 -16.15
N ILE A 161 -5.09 2.75 -15.80
CA ILE A 161 -6.20 2.29 -16.62
C ILE A 161 -7.48 2.54 -15.84
N THR A 162 -8.35 3.36 -16.40
CA THR A 162 -9.66 3.70 -15.84
C THR A 162 -10.66 2.54 -16.01
N ALA A 163 -11.82 2.65 -15.36
CA ALA A 163 -12.85 1.61 -15.41
C ALA A 163 -13.38 1.33 -16.83
N ASP A 164 -13.35 2.33 -17.72
CA ASP A 164 -13.70 2.21 -19.15
C ASP A 164 -12.54 1.70 -20.03
N GLY A 165 -11.40 1.35 -19.44
CA GLY A 165 -10.24 0.80 -20.14
C GLY A 165 -9.31 1.83 -20.78
N LYS A 166 -9.60 3.14 -20.68
CA LYS A 166 -8.69 4.18 -21.19
C LYS A 166 -7.37 4.16 -20.42
N ARG A 167 -6.26 4.36 -21.15
CA ARG A 167 -4.93 4.53 -20.57
C ARG A 167 -4.66 6.01 -20.42
N ILE A 168 -4.47 6.45 -19.18
CA ILE A 168 -4.24 7.85 -18.88
C ILE A 168 -3.04 8.02 -17.98
N GLY A 169 -2.53 9.24 -17.91
CA GLY A 169 -1.56 9.58 -16.90
C GLY A 169 -0.14 9.09 -17.20
N GLY A 170 0.63 9.01 -16.12
CA GLY A 170 2.02 8.64 -16.12
C GLY A 170 2.81 9.55 -15.20
N SER A 171 4.09 9.27 -15.05
CA SER A 171 4.96 10.09 -14.22
C SER A 171 6.32 10.28 -14.86
N SER A 172 6.94 11.39 -14.51
CA SER A 172 8.28 11.77 -14.92
C SER A 172 9.02 12.37 -13.73
N LEU A 173 10.35 12.26 -13.76
CA LEU A 173 11.20 13.05 -12.88
C LEU A 173 11.50 14.41 -13.53
N TYR A 174 11.75 15.41 -12.69
CA TYR A 174 12.19 16.74 -13.12
C TYR A 174 13.31 17.24 -12.20
N GLY A 175 13.98 18.30 -12.65
CA GLY A 175 15.07 18.95 -11.93
C GLY A 175 16.43 18.77 -12.61
N GLU A 176 17.43 19.45 -12.08
CA GLU A 176 18.80 19.51 -12.64
C GLU A 176 19.73 18.45 -12.03
N ILE A 177 19.40 17.95 -10.84
CA ILE A 177 20.27 17.02 -10.13
C ILE A 177 20.17 15.66 -10.81
N LYS A 178 21.31 15.20 -11.33
CA LYS A 178 21.41 13.96 -12.09
C LYS A 178 21.20 12.72 -11.21
N ILE A 179 20.69 11.64 -11.81
CA ILE A 179 20.44 10.36 -11.17
C ILE A 179 21.60 9.39 -11.43
N THR A 180 22.09 8.75 -10.38
CA THR A 180 23.15 7.73 -10.45
C THR A 180 22.60 6.31 -10.44
N HIS A 181 21.44 6.11 -9.81
CA HIS A 181 20.82 4.81 -9.67
C HIS A 181 19.30 4.95 -9.57
N TYR A 182 18.56 3.99 -10.13
CA TYR A 182 17.17 3.80 -9.76
C TYR A 182 16.82 2.33 -9.58
N GLN A 183 15.80 2.07 -8.76
CA GLN A 183 15.23 0.76 -8.55
C GLN A 183 13.75 0.86 -8.22
N THR A 184 12.92 0.14 -8.97
CA THR A 184 11.49 -0.06 -8.71
C THR A 184 11.22 -1.53 -8.47
N GLN A 185 10.62 -1.85 -7.33
CA GLN A 185 10.30 -3.22 -6.92
C GLN A 185 8.87 -3.34 -6.41
N LEU A 186 8.30 -4.53 -6.56
CA LEU A 186 7.13 -4.97 -5.81
C LEU A 186 7.58 -5.38 -4.40
N ILE A 187 7.21 -4.61 -3.38
CA ILE A 187 7.65 -4.85 -2.00
C ILE A 187 6.59 -5.52 -1.13
N GLN A 188 5.32 -5.50 -1.58
CA GLN A 188 4.21 -6.15 -0.90
C GLN A 188 3.17 -6.62 -1.92
N GLN A 189 2.74 -7.88 -1.79
CA GLN A 189 1.64 -8.43 -2.57
C GLN A 189 0.80 -9.33 -1.66
N GLY A 190 -0.39 -8.86 -1.29
CA GLY A 190 -1.34 -9.65 -0.53
C GLY A 190 -2.78 -9.30 -0.86
N PRO A 191 -3.74 -9.93 -0.16
CA PRO A 191 -5.15 -9.83 -0.49
C PRO A 191 -5.77 -8.48 -0.13
N ILE A 192 -5.11 -7.67 0.70
CA ILE A 192 -5.61 -6.37 1.15
C ILE A 192 -4.96 -5.24 0.39
N GLN A 193 -3.66 -5.36 0.12
CA GLN A 193 -2.87 -4.30 -0.48
C GLN A 193 -1.71 -4.84 -1.30
N VAL A 194 -1.44 -4.15 -2.40
CA VAL A 194 -0.20 -4.29 -3.18
C VAL A 194 0.58 -2.98 -3.09
N LYS A 195 1.90 -3.06 -2.86
CA LYS A 195 2.79 -1.90 -2.76
C LYS A 195 4.02 -2.08 -3.61
N THR A 196 4.34 -1.06 -4.38
CA THR A 196 5.63 -0.94 -5.06
C THR A 196 6.43 0.18 -4.43
N LYS A 197 7.75 0.10 -4.54
CA LYS A 197 8.68 1.12 -4.09
C LYS A 197 9.65 1.43 -5.22
N SER A 198 9.68 2.69 -5.63
CA SER A 198 10.71 3.27 -6.48
C SER A 198 11.68 4.07 -5.63
N THR A 199 12.98 3.85 -5.81
CA THR A 199 14.06 4.55 -5.14
C THR A 199 14.98 5.14 -6.19
N TYR A 200 15.21 6.45 -6.14
CA TYR A 200 16.10 7.18 -7.03
C TYR A 200 17.23 7.78 -6.21
N ARG A 201 18.47 7.49 -6.59
CA ARG A 201 19.65 8.06 -5.97
C ARG A 201 20.20 9.18 -6.85
N TYR A 202 20.33 10.35 -6.27
CA TYR A 202 20.87 11.53 -6.93
C TYR A 202 22.40 11.59 -6.80
N SER A 203 23.03 12.31 -7.72
CA SER A 203 24.48 12.52 -7.79
C SER A 203 25.04 13.29 -6.59
N ASN A 204 24.22 14.09 -5.91
CA ASN A 204 24.56 14.76 -4.65
C ASN A 204 24.43 13.86 -3.41
N GLY A 205 24.14 12.56 -3.59
CA GLY A 205 24.00 11.59 -2.49
C GLY A 205 22.60 11.49 -1.89
N LYS A 206 21.65 12.38 -2.24
CA LYS A 206 20.27 12.33 -1.75
C LYS A 206 19.47 11.20 -2.39
N THR A 207 18.38 10.81 -1.73
CA THR A 207 17.47 9.77 -2.21
C THR A 207 16.04 10.29 -2.27
N LEU A 208 15.32 9.95 -3.34
CA LEU A 208 13.87 10.07 -3.44
C LEU A 208 13.25 8.67 -3.43
N THR A 209 12.37 8.42 -2.49
CA THR A 209 11.55 7.20 -2.41
C THR A 209 10.10 7.53 -2.71
N ILE A 210 9.51 6.76 -3.63
CA ILE A 210 8.09 6.85 -3.97
C ILE A 210 7.47 5.47 -3.80
N SER A 211 6.43 5.37 -2.99
CA SER A 211 5.63 4.14 -2.86
C SER A 211 4.28 4.32 -3.53
N VAL A 212 3.92 3.38 -4.39
CA VAL A 212 2.58 3.31 -5.00
C VAL A 212 1.84 2.17 -4.32
N ILE A 213 0.67 2.48 -3.79
CA ILE A 213 -0.14 1.59 -2.97
C ILE A 213 -1.52 1.47 -3.61
N MET A 214 -1.96 0.23 -3.83
CA MET A 214 -3.33 -0.06 -4.24
C MET A 214 -3.97 -0.99 -3.21
N ASN A 215 -5.10 -0.54 -2.66
CA ASN A 215 -5.92 -1.31 -1.73
C ASN A 215 -7.03 -2.06 -2.49
N ALA A 216 -7.45 -3.21 -1.95
CA ALA A 216 -8.43 -4.06 -2.60
C ALA A 216 -9.82 -3.42 -2.74
N ALA A 217 -10.21 -2.56 -1.80
CA ALA A 217 -11.57 -2.04 -1.73
C ALA A 217 -11.70 -0.56 -2.13
N ASP A 218 -10.59 0.20 -2.10
CA ASP A 218 -10.53 1.61 -2.45
C ASP A 218 -10.25 1.79 -3.96
N PRO A 219 -11.11 2.47 -4.73
CA PRO A 219 -10.84 2.78 -6.13
C PRO A 219 -9.61 3.68 -6.36
N GLY A 220 -9.14 4.38 -5.33
CA GLY A 220 -7.98 5.25 -5.37
C GLY A 220 -6.64 4.51 -5.44
N VAL A 221 -5.60 5.28 -5.79
CA VAL A 221 -4.20 4.88 -5.68
C VAL A 221 -3.53 5.83 -4.69
N GLU A 222 -2.94 5.27 -3.64
CA GLU A 222 -2.18 6.02 -2.65
C GLU A 222 -0.72 6.14 -3.13
N ILE A 223 -0.17 7.36 -3.07
CA ILE A 223 1.22 7.61 -3.45
C ILE A 223 1.91 8.35 -2.31
N HIS A 224 2.93 7.72 -1.74
CA HIS A 224 3.70 8.27 -0.63
C HIS A 224 5.07 8.64 -1.16
N THR A 225 5.50 9.87 -0.89
CA THR A 225 6.81 10.38 -1.30
C THR A 225 7.64 10.70 -0.06
N HIS A 226 8.91 10.36 -0.11
CA HIS A 226 9.88 10.70 0.93
C HIS A 226 11.22 11.07 0.27
N SER A 227 11.83 12.15 0.72
CA SER A 227 13.18 12.55 0.30
C SER A 227 14.10 12.68 1.51
N ASP A 228 15.36 12.30 1.32
CA ASP A 228 16.40 12.53 2.31
C ASP A 228 16.86 14.01 2.23
N GLY A 229 16.09 14.88 2.89
CA GLY A 229 16.30 16.33 2.92
C GLY A 229 15.60 17.10 1.79
N ASP A 230 15.84 18.41 1.75
CA ASP A 230 15.14 19.32 0.84
C ASP A 230 15.63 19.19 -0.61
N MET A 231 14.70 19.06 -1.54
CA MET A 231 14.95 18.99 -2.99
C MET A 231 13.97 19.93 -3.70
N LEU A 232 14.09 21.23 -3.47
CA LEU A 232 13.06 22.22 -3.83
C LEU A 232 12.76 22.27 -5.34
N GLU A 233 13.79 22.08 -6.17
CA GLU A 233 13.70 22.17 -7.64
C GLU A 233 13.78 20.80 -8.34
N ASP A 234 13.80 19.71 -7.57
CA ASP A 234 13.97 18.35 -8.07
C ASP A 234 12.91 17.43 -7.50
N GLY A 235 12.39 16.53 -8.32
CA GLY A 235 11.40 15.59 -7.84
C GLY A 235 10.74 14.81 -8.93
N TRP A 236 9.46 14.53 -8.72
CA TRP A 236 8.63 13.80 -9.65
C TRP A 236 7.27 14.48 -9.78
N ARG A 237 6.63 14.27 -10.91
CA ARG A 237 5.27 14.75 -11.15
C ARG A 237 4.39 13.67 -11.74
N LEU A 238 3.11 13.73 -11.39
CA LEU A 238 2.05 12.92 -11.97
C LEU A 238 1.37 13.70 -13.09
N GLU A 239 1.38 13.17 -14.31
CA GLU A 239 0.93 13.87 -15.52
C GLU A 239 -0.41 13.29 -15.98
N LEU A 240 -1.49 13.57 -15.26
CA LEU A 240 -2.79 12.92 -15.44
C LEU A 240 -3.50 13.19 -16.79
N ASN A 241 -3.17 14.30 -17.45
CA ASN A 241 -3.77 14.72 -18.71
C ASN A 241 -3.28 13.92 -19.92
N LYS A 242 -2.19 13.15 -19.80
CA LYS A 242 -1.71 12.28 -20.88
C LYS A 242 -2.78 11.26 -21.23
N GLY A 243 -3.16 11.17 -22.51
CA GLY A 243 -4.15 10.22 -23.00
C GLY A 243 -5.62 10.67 -22.83
N LEU A 244 -5.87 11.87 -22.30
CA LEU A 244 -7.20 12.46 -22.26
C LEU A 244 -7.39 13.49 -23.40
N PRO A 245 -8.60 13.58 -23.99
CA PRO A 245 -8.97 14.70 -24.83
C PRO A 245 -8.85 16.05 -24.09
N LEU A 246 -8.49 17.12 -24.80
CA LEU A 246 -8.31 18.47 -24.21
C LEU A 246 -9.57 19.05 -23.56
N ASN A 247 -10.74 18.49 -23.86
CA ASN A 247 -12.05 18.89 -23.32
C ASN A 247 -12.55 17.98 -22.19
N GLU A 248 -11.78 16.98 -21.75
CA GLU A 248 -12.13 16.13 -20.61
C GLU A 248 -11.39 16.64 -19.34
N ALA A 249 -12.14 16.99 -18.30
CA ALA A 249 -11.58 17.34 -17.00
C ALA A 249 -11.54 16.09 -16.10
N ILE A 250 -10.46 15.95 -15.33
CA ILE A 250 -10.43 14.96 -14.25
C ILE A 250 -11.00 15.60 -13.00
N LEU A 251 -12.16 15.11 -12.57
CA LEU A 251 -12.62 15.41 -11.23
C LEU A 251 -11.77 14.63 -10.23
N ILE A 252 -11.02 15.34 -9.39
CA ILE A 252 -10.34 14.77 -8.23
C ILE A 252 -11.29 14.95 -7.03
N PRO A 253 -12.11 13.96 -6.67
CA PRO A 253 -13.07 14.11 -5.59
C PRO A 253 -12.34 14.44 -4.27
N GLY A 254 -12.67 15.60 -3.71
CA GLY A 254 -12.14 16.08 -2.43
C GLY A 254 -11.24 17.30 -2.50
N VAL A 255 -11.03 17.93 -3.66
CA VAL A 255 -10.60 19.35 -3.71
C VAL A 255 -11.88 20.20 -3.76
N GLY A 256 -12.51 20.39 -2.60
CA GLY A 256 -13.57 21.39 -2.48
C GLY A 256 -12.94 22.78 -2.41
N ASN A 257 -13.56 23.74 -3.10
CA ASN A 257 -13.37 25.17 -2.85
C ASN A 257 -13.70 25.52 -1.40
#